data_AF-A0A533YS36-F1
#
_entry.id   AF-A0A533YS36-F1
#
_cell.length_a   1.000
_cell.length_b   1.000
_cell.length_c   1.000
_cell.angle_alpha   90.00
_cell.angle_beta   90.00
_cell.angle_gamma   90.00
#
_symmetry.space_group_name_H-M   'P 1'
#
loop_
_entity.id
_entity.type
_entity.pdbx_description
1 polymer ?
#
loop_
_entity_poly.entity_id
_entity_poly.type
_entity_poly.pdbx_seq_one_letter_code
_entity_poly.pdbx_strand_id
1 'polypeptide(L)'
;MDRLGGEVHRSCPRERDAHCGLIQVRLRSRILLVFSHDTSGIDFDLVPIPTFTNSISGAVVDSAHKGVPSHVLLGDRSGNPWSAATRHIFYRATDSLGNYQFDHLPEGNYAVLAIPIAHYAPAWYDADSCGVLRWSAADIVHVVGNVSGIDICVKTLRTAGVGEIAGTVYQAPKNGSAAGGPGISGTVVCALSPGTNQVLGFDVTDIDGSYSIQNLPAGVFDIAADKEGYLPAAPLQYTLDAANNYAVARASIGLSPLITLGVGPGKGGIPREFALGQNYPNPFNPTTTISYVIGQPSLTTLKVYDILGRVVATLVNEVKAPGSYRVSWDAADYPSGVYTYRVQAGKFADVKKMILMR
;
A
#
# COMPACT_ATOMS: atom_id res chain seq x y z
N MET A 1 -45.62 -5.42 -4.40
CA MET A 1 -45.85 -6.63 -5.19
C MET A 1 -45.47 -6.27 -6.61
N ASP A 2 -44.29 -6.68 -7.06
CA ASP A 2 -44.01 -6.81 -8.48
C ASP A 2 -42.96 -7.91 -8.64
N ARG A 3 -43.31 -8.88 -9.48
CA ARG A 3 -42.53 -10.06 -9.81
C ARG A 3 -41.63 -9.75 -11.00
N LEU A 4 -40.39 -10.19 -10.97
CA LEU A 4 -39.67 -10.59 -12.19
C LEU A 4 -38.89 -11.87 -11.86
N GLY A 5 -39.21 -12.93 -12.60
CA GLY A 5 -38.62 -14.26 -12.48
C GLY A 5 -37.48 -14.48 -13.47
N GLY A 6 -36.69 -15.53 -13.23
CA GLY A 6 -35.63 -15.98 -14.12
C GLY A 6 -35.76 -17.46 -14.48
N GLU A 7 -35.03 -17.85 -15.53
CA GLU A 7 -34.42 -19.17 -15.67
C GLU A 7 -33.07 -18.98 -16.38
N VAL A 8 -32.00 -19.59 -15.85
CA VAL A 8 -30.72 -19.73 -16.55
C VAL A 8 -30.43 -21.21 -16.73
N HIS A 9 -30.58 -21.68 -17.97
CA HIS A 9 -30.03 -22.96 -18.40
C HIS A 9 -28.54 -22.79 -18.68
N ARG A 10 -27.70 -23.59 -18.01
CA ARG A 10 -26.32 -23.83 -18.48
C ARG A 10 -26.38 -24.70 -19.73
N SER A 11 -26.11 -24.12 -20.88
CA SER A 11 -25.62 -24.87 -22.05
C SER A 11 -24.16 -24.48 -22.29
N CYS A 12 -23.25 -25.27 -21.70
CA CYS A 12 -21.84 -25.24 -22.09
C CYS A 12 -21.74 -26.04 -23.41
N PRO A 13 -21.32 -25.47 -24.55
CA PRO A 13 -21.02 -26.27 -25.73
C PRO A 13 -19.72 -27.05 -25.48
N ARG A 14 -19.67 -28.28 -26.00
CA ARG A 14 -18.46 -29.10 -26.06
C ARG A 14 -17.43 -28.46 -27.00
N GLU A 15 -16.18 -28.51 -26.56
CA GLU A 15 -14.90 -28.32 -27.29
C GLU A 15 -14.40 -26.90 -27.63
N ARG A 16 -13.14 -26.70 -27.20
CA ARG A 16 -12.12 -25.71 -27.59
C ARG A 16 -12.38 -24.24 -27.27
N ASP A 17 -12.17 -23.89 -26.01
CA ASP A 17 -11.15 -22.92 -25.55
C ASP A 17 -11.45 -22.52 -24.10
N ALA A 18 -10.50 -22.80 -23.21
CA ALA A 18 -10.68 -22.67 -21.77
C ALA A 18 -10.22 -21.29 -21.28
N HIS A 19 -11.17 -20.38 -20.99
CA HIS A 19 -10.93 -19.26 -20.08
C HIS A 19 -12.18 -19.02 -19.22
N CYS A 20 -12.21 -19.67 -18.05
CA CYS A 20 -13.20 -19.38 -17.00
C CYS A 20 -12.68 -18.17 -16.21
N GLY A 21 -13.25 -16.98 -16.47
CA GLY A 21 -12.85 -15.73 -15.81
C GLY A 21 -13.20 -15.70 -14.32
N LEU A 22 -12.30 -15.14 -13.52
CA LEU A 22 -12.49 -14.92 -12.09
C LEU A 22 -13.71 -14.00 -11.84
N ILE A 23 -14.67 -14.46 -11.04
CA ILE A 23 -15.83 -13.65 -10.62
C ILE A 23 -15.45 -12.95 -9.30
N GLN A 24 -15.32 -11.62 -9.32
CA GLN A 24 -15.23 -10.80 -8.10
C GLN A 24 -16.52 -10.01 -7.91
N VAL A 25 -17.12 -10.13 -6.71
CA VAL A 25 -18.37 -9.46 -6.32
C VAL A 25 -18.04 -8.27 -5.40
N ARG A 26 -18.65 -7.10 -5.67
CA ARG A 26 -18.49 -5.88 -4.86
C ARG A 26 -19.81 -5.50 -4.19
N LEU A 27 -19.85 -5.49 -2.85
CA LEU A 27 -20.99 -5.00 -2.07
C LEU A 27 -20.70 -3.59 -1.55
N ARG A 28 -21.62 -2.64 -1.75
CA ARG A 28 -21.48 -1.22 -1.34
C ARG A 28 -21.69 -0.96 0.16
N SER A 29 -22.12 -1.97 0.91
CA SER A 29 -22.18 -2.04 2.37
C SER A 29 -22.20 -3.53 2.73
N ARG A 30 -21.55 -3.96 3.81
CA ARG A 30 -21.62 -5.37 4.23
C ARG A 30 -23.05 -5.68 4.67
N ILE A 31 -23.87 -6.18 3.75
CA ILE A 31 -25.09 -6.90 4.07
C ILE A 31 -24.63 -8.23 4.67
N LEU A 32 -24.81 -8.40 5.98
CA LEU A 32 -24.70 -9.70 6.61
C LEU A 32 -25.91 -10.51 6.14
N LEU A 33 -25.70 -11.41 5.18
CA LEU A 33 -26.73 -12.35 4.77
C LEU A 33 -26.76 -13.50 5.78
N VAL A 34 -27.66 -13.41 6.76
CA VAL A 34 -27.98 -14.52 7.68
C VAL A 34 -29.10 -15.33 7.05
N PHE A 35 -28.77 -16.48 6.49
CA PHE A 35 -29.76 -17.37 5.88
C PHE A 35 -30.23 -18.40 6.89
N SER A 36 -31.51 -18.36 7.26
CA SER A 36 -32.15 -19.42 8.04
C SER A 36 -32.94 -20.42 7.16
N HIS A 37 -33.11 -20.13 5.86
CA HIS A 37 -33.84 -20.92 4.87
C HIS A 37 -33.25 -20.70 3.45
N ASP A 38 -33.78 -21.42 2.45
CA ASP A 38 -33.30 -21.51 1.06
C ASP A 38 -32.88 -20.16 0.43
N THR A 39 -31.73 -20.16 -0.24
CA THR A 39 -30.95 -18.97 -0.65
C THR A 39 -31.05 -18.67 -2.15
N SER A 40 -32.13 -19.13 -2.80
CA SER A 40 -32.38 -18.84 -4.21
C SER A 40 -32.81 -17.38 -4.42
N GLY A 41 -32.29 -16.70 -5.46
CA GLY A 41 -32.75 -15.37 -5.89
C GLY A 41 -31.89 -14.15 -5.50
N ILE A 42 -30.57 -14.32 -5.29
CA ILE A 42 -29.65 -13.20 -5.07
C ILE A 42 -28.94 -12.88 -6.39
N ASP A 43 -29.26 -11.71 -6.95
CA ASP A 43 -28.60 -11.18 -8.14
C ASP A 43 -27.57 -10.12 -7.76
N PHE A 44 -26.39 -10.21 -8.37
CA PHE A 44 -25.34 -9.20 -8.25
C PHE A 44 -25.28 -8.40 -9.55
N ASP A 45 -25.53 -7.10 -9.46
CA ASP A 45 -25.19 -6.17 -10.53
C ASP A 45 -23.67 -6.03 -10.61
N LEU A 46 -23.07 -6.79 -11.52
CA LEU A 46 -21.64 -6.74 -11.80
C LEU A 46 -21.35 -5.56 -12.72
N VAL A 47 -20.63 -4.56 -12.19
CA VAL A 47 -20.06 -3.50 -13.02
C VAL A 47 -18.77 -4.02 -13.65
N PRO A 48 -18.62 -4.01 -14.99
CA PRO A 48 -17.36 -4.36 -15.63
C PRO A 48 -16.24 -3.48 -15.10
N ILE A 49 -15.20 -4.09 -14.54
CA ILE A 49 -13.96 -3.38 -14.23
C ILE A 49 -13.29 -3.09 -15.58
N PRO A 50 -12.75 -1.87 -15.82
CA PRO A 50 -11.96 -1.60 -17.02
C PRO A 50 -10.90 -2.70 -17.21
N THR A 51 -10.73 -3.19 -18.44
CA THR A 51 -9.70 -4.18 -18.74
C THR A 51 -8.33 -3.51 -18.64
N PHE A 52 -7.74 -3.55 -17.45
CA PHE A 52 -6.33 -3.21 -17.29
C PHE A 52 -5.49 -4.39 -17.74
N THR A 53 -4.35 -4.12 -18.34
CA THR A 53 -3.40 -5.15 -18.80
C THR A 53 -2.19 -5.28 -17.90
N ASN A 54 -2.11 -4.47 -16.82
CA ASN A 54 -0.95 -4.47 -15.95
C ASN A 54 -1.00 -5.62 -14.94
N SER A 55 0.18 -6.07 -14.51
CA SER A 55 0.35 -7.15 -13.55
C SER A 55 1.51 -6.92 -12.61
N ILE A 56 1.44 -7.53 -11.42
CA ILE A 56 2.57 -7.68 -10.49
C ILE A 56 2.76 -9.17 -10.22
N SER A 57 3.98 -9.70 -10.31
CA SER A 57 4.32 -11.06 -9.86
C SER A 57 5.60 -11.13 -9.05
N GLY A 58 5.71 -12.19 -8.25
CA GLY A 58 6.86 -12.48 -7.41
C GLY A 58 6.62 -13.71 -6.54
N ALA A 59 7.50 -13.91 -5.56
CA ALA A 59 7.39 -14.99 -4.59
C ALA A 59 7.56 -14.47 -3.15
N VAL A 60 6.86 -15.10 -2.21
CA VAL A 60 7.16 -14.94 -0.78
C VAL A 60 8.18 -16.01 -0.39
N VAL A 61 9.32 -15.59 0.13
CA VAL A 61 10.45 -16.46 0.44
C VAL A 61 11.01 -16.21 1.83
N ASP A 62 11.66 -17.20 2.43
CA ASP A 62 12.44 -17.02 3.64
C ASP A 62 13.85 -16.46 3.34
N SER A 63 14.65 -16.22 4.39
CA SER A 63 16.04 -15.75 4.24
C SER A 63 16.96 -16.70 3.47
N ALA A 64 16.57 -17.97 3.29
CA ALA A 64 17.28 -18.96 2.48
C ALA A 64 16.68 -19.09 1.06
N HIS A 65 15.80 -18.17 0.66
CA HIS A 65 15.09 -18.15 -0.62
C HIS A 65 14.16 -19.36 -0.83
N LYS A 66 13.71 -20.01 0.25
CA LYS A 66 12.71 -21.06 0.16
C LYS A 66 11.32 -20.43 0.13
N GLY A 67 10.48 -20.90 -0.79
CA GLY A 67 9.09 -20.48 -0.91
C GLY A 67 8.27 -20.65 0.38
N VAL A 68 7.47 -19.64 0.72
CA VAL A 68 6.62 -19.60 1.91
C VAL A 68 5.15 -19.35 1.52
N PRO A 69 4.26 -20.35 1.72
CA PRO A 69 2.83 -20.18 1.51
C PRO A 69 2.25 -19.02 2.34
N SER A 70 1.64 -18.06 1.65
CA SER A 70 1.25 -16.77 2.24
C SER A 70 -0.01 -16.20 1.59
N HIS A 71 -0.63 -15.26 2.29
CA HIS A 71 -1.55 -14.30 1.72
C HIS A 71 -0.80 -13.04 1.33
N VAL A 72 -1.01 -12.55 0.11
CA VAL A 72 -0.39 -11.32 -0.39
C VAL A 72 -1.48 -10.28 -0.60
N LEU A 73 -1.22 -9.06 -0.12
CA LEU A 73 -2.11 -7.92 -0.23
C LEU A 73 -1.41 -6.78 -0.96
N LEU A 74 -2.14 -6.11 -1.86
CA LEU A 74 -1.71 -4.86 -2.47
C LEU A 74 -2.50 -3.69 -1.91
N GLY A 75 -1.80 -2.73 -1.32
CA GLY A 75 -2.35 -1.44 -0.95
C GLY A 75 -2.09 -0.41 -2.05
N ASP A 76 -3.17 0.10 -2.65
CA ASP A 76 -3.08 1.19 -3.63
C ASP A 76 -2.62 2.50 -2.98
N ARG A 77 -1.49 3.04 -3.46
CA ARG A 77 -0.96 4.38 -3.13
C ARG A 77 -1.25 5.40 -4.24
N SER A 78 -2.10 5.08 -5.21
CA SER A 78 -2.53 6.04 -6.22
C SER A 78 -3.12 7.26 -5.53
N GLY A 79 -2.52 8.43 -5.77
CA GLY A 79 -3.06 9.72 -5.34
C GLY A 79 -4.35 10.10 -6.10
N ASN A 80 -5.09 9.12 -6.62
CA ASN A 80 -6.31 9.34 -7.35
C ASN A 80 -7.41 9.73 -6.34
N PRO A 81 -8.00 10.93 -6.44
CA PRO A 81 -9.02 11.37 -5.49
C PRO A 81 -10.30 10.51 -5.50
N TRP A 82 -10.51 9.67 -6.51
CA TRP A 82 -11.58 8.67 -6.52
C TRP A 82 -11.25 7.40 -5.71
N SER A 83 -9.97 7.15 -5.38
CA SER A 83 -9.52 6.02 -4.55
C SER A 83 -9.63 6.31 -3.04
N ALA A 84 -9.76 7.58 -2.64
CA ALA A 84 -9.93 7.94 -1.22
C ALA A 84 -11.23 7.39 -0.62
N ALA A 85 -12.27 7.18 -1.44
CA ALA A 85 -13.53 6.54 -1.03
C ALA A 85 -13.53 5.02 -1.20
N THR A 86 -12.58 4.45 -1.96
CA THR A 86 -12.38 3.01 -2.14
C THR A 86 -10.90 2.71 -2.36
N ARG A 87 -10.15 2.60 -1.27
CA ARG A 87 -8.84 1.96 -1.28
C ARG A 87 -9.05 0.50 -1.67
N HIS A 88 -8.73 0.17 -2.92
CA HIS A 88 -8.77 -1.21 -3.38
C HIS A 88 -7.62 -1.95 -2.72
N ILE A 89 -7.95 -2.83 -1.78
CA ILE A 89 -7.02 -3.84 -1.29
C ILE A 89 -7.20 -5.06 -2.19
N PHE A 90 -6.20 -5.34 -3.03
CA PHE A 90 -6.19 -6.58 -3.79
C PHE A 90 -5.62 -7.68 -2.90
N TYR A 91 -6.14 -8.89 -3.05
CA TYR A 91 -5.74 -10.05 -2.26
C TYR A 91 -5.48 -11.25 -3.17
N ARG A 92 -4.43 -12.02 -2.85
CA ARG A 92 -4.16 -13.31 -3.48
C ARG A 92 -3.43 -14.24 -2.51
N ALA A 93 -3.80 -15.52 -2.49
CA ALA A 93 -2.98 -16.55 -1.84
C ALA A 93 -1.87 -17.02 -2.79
N THR A 94 -0.68 -17.28 -2.26
CA THR A 94 0.40 -17.88 -3.03
C THR A 94 0.12 -19.35 -3.33
N ASP A 95 0.87 -19.91 -4.28
CA ASP A 95 0.98 -21.37 -4.40
C ASP A 95 1.83 -22.00 -3.27
N SER A 96 2.08 -23.31 -3.35
CA SER A 96 2.89 -24.04 -2.37
C SER A 96 4.38 -23.69 -2.40
N LEU A 97 4.85 -23.02 -3.45
CA LEU A 97 6.21 -22.52 -3.62
C LEU A 97 6.31 -21.02 -3.29
N GLY A 98 5.25 -20.41 -2.76
CA GLY A 98 5.23 -19.01 -2.40
C GLY A 98 5.00 -18.04 -3.57
N ASN A 99 4.78 -18.52 -4.79
CA ASN A 99 4.59 -17.64 -5.95
C ASN A 99 3.21 -16.99 -5.94
N TYR A 100 3.14 -15.74 -6.39
CA TYR A 100 1.90 -15.01 -6.61
C TYR A 100 1.95 -14.16 -7.88
N GLN A 101 0.78 -13.82 -8.40
CA GLN A 101 0.62 -12.93 -9.54
C GLN A 101 -0.69 -12.18 -9.44
N PHE A 102 -0.70 -10.85 -9.49
CA PHE A 102 -1.89 -10.04 -9.64
C PHE A 102 -2.02 -9.61 -11.09
N ASP A 103 -3.21 -9.72 -11.64
CA ASP A 103 -3.52 -9.37 -13.02
C ASP A 103 -4.61 -8.29 -13.03
N HIS A 104 -4.73 -7.58 -14.15
CA HIS A 104 -5.74 -6.54 -14.35
C HIS A 104 -5.65 -5.40 -13.32
N LEU A 105 -4.43 -5.00 -12.99
CA LEU A 105 -4.19 -3.89 -12.08
C LEU A 105 -4.25 -2.53 -12.80
N PRO A 106 -4.90 -1.52 -12.22
CA PRO A 106 -4.72 -0.13 -12.65
C PRO A 106 -3.23 0.24 -12.70
N GLU A 107 -2.88 1.15 -13.61
CA GLU A 107 -1.57 1.79 -13.55
C GLU A 107 -1.47 2.58 -12.24
N GLY A 108 -0.39 2.38 -11.48
CA GLY A 108 -0.31 3.00 -10.16
C GLY A 108 0.87 2.58 -9.31
N ASN A 109 0.84 3.07 -8.08
CA ASN A 109 1.86 2.83 -7.07
C ASN A 109 1.27 1.89 -6.03
N TYR A 110 1.94 0.78 -5.75
CA TYR A 110 1.44 -0.23 -4.83
C TYR A 110 2.46 -0.50 -3.73
N ALA A 111 1.98 -0.70 -2.51
CA ALA A 111 2.74 -1.36 -1.46
C ALA A 111 2.27 -2.81 -1.38
N VAL A 112 3.20 -3.74 -1.20
CA VAL A 112 2.91 -5.19 -1.18
C VAL A 112 3.21 -5.75 0.20
N LEU A 113 2.26 -6.45 0.79
CA LEU A 113 2.37 -7.08 2.10
C LEU A 113 2.17 -8.59 1.97
N ALA A 114 3.07 -9.38 2.55
CA ALA A 114 2.89 -10.81 2.76
C ALA A 114 2.47 -11.10 4.21
N ILE A 115 1.46 -11.94 4.37
CA ILE A 115 1.00 -12.51 5.64
C ILE A 115 1.11 -14.04 5.51
N PRO A 116 2.19 -14.64 6.03
CA PRO A 116 2.39 -16.09 5.96
C PRO A 116 1.29 -16.88 6.67
N ILE A 117 0.97 -18.07 6.15
CA ILE A 117 -0.07 -18.94 6.71
C ILE A 117 0.38 -19.58 8.03
N ALA A 118 1.68 -19.86 8.17
CA ALA A 118 2.25 -20.45 9.38
C ALA A 118 3.75 -20.16 9.50
N HIS A 119 4.29 -20.22 10.72
CA HIS A 119 5.73 -20.25 11.05
C HIS A 119 6.61 -19.08 10.58
N TYR A 120 6.05 -18.04 9.97
CA TYR A 120 6.76 -16.85 9.54
C TYR A 120 5.99 -15.60 9.94
N ALA A 121 6.73 -14.51 10.18
CA ALA A 121 6.16 -13.21 10.48
C ALA A 121 5.77 -12.48 9.19
N PRO A 122 4.72 -11.62 9.23
CA PRO A 122 4.34 -10.79 8.09
C PRO A 122 5.46 -9.81 7.72
N ALA A 123 5.55 -9.46 6.45
CA ALA A 123 6.55 -8.52 5.95
C ALA A 123 6.02 -7.74 4.74
N TRP A 124 6.36 -6.47 4.69
CA TRP A 124 6.23 -5.64 3.50
C TRP A 124 7.37 -5.94 2.52
N TYR A 125 7.10 -5.72 1.24
CA TYR A 125 8.11 -5.73 0.20
C TYR A 125 9.13 -4.61 0.39
N ASP A 126 10.40 -4.99 0.30
CA ASP A 126 11.58 -4.14 0.25
C ASP A 126 12.62 -4.91 -0.57
N ALA A 127 13.22 -4.27 -1.56
CA ALA A 127 14.11 -4.95 -2.50
C ALA A 127 15.43 -5.38 -1.85
N ASP A 128 15.84 -4.72 -0.76
CA ASP A 128 17.16 -4.84 -0.16
C ASP A 128 17.14 -5.48 1.24
N SER A 129 15.96 -5.68 1.83
CA SER A 129 15.78 -6.04 3.24
C SER A 129 14.79 -7.18 3.46
N CYS A 130 15.07 -8.02 4.46
CA CYS A 130 14.19 -9.11 4.85
C CYS A 130 13.42 -8.82 6.15
N GLY A 131 12.11 -9.12 6.15
CA GLY A 131 11.24 -8.99 7.32
C GLY A 131 10.92 -7.54 7.68
N VAL A 132 10.63 -6.69 6.68
CA VAL A 132 10.25 -5.29 6.90
C VAL A 132 8.84 -5.21 7.50
N LEU A 133 8.74 -4.73 8.74
CA LEU A 133 7.48 -4.72 9.50
C LEU A 133 6.65 -3.44 9.33
N ARG A 134 7.23 -2.38 8.75
CA ARG A 134 6.62 -1.06 8.69
C ARG A 134 6.25 -0.70 7.27
N TRP A 135 4.99 -0.38 7.02
CA TRP A 135 4.50 0.02 5.70
C TRP A 135 5.18 1.31 5.18
N SER A 136 5.66 2.16 6.10
CA SER A 136 6.38 3.39 5.77
C SER A 136 7.82 3.15 5.31
N ALA A 137 8.39 1.98 5.63
CA ALA A 137 9.70 1.55 5.16
C ALA A 137 9.60 0.64 3.91
N ALA A 138 8.38 0.27 3.49
CA ALA A 138 8.16 -0.56 2.33
C ALA A 138 8.48 0.17 1.03
N ASP A 139 9.09 -0.54 0.09
CA ASP A 139 9.30 -0.05 -1.27
C ASP A 139 7.98 0.08 -2.02
N ILE A 140 7.92 1.08 -2.89
CA ILE A 140 6.76 1.32 -3.74
C ILE A 140 6.98 0.62 -5.09
N VAL A 141 6.07 -0.28 -5.44
CA VAL A 141 6.05 -0.93 -6.75
C VAL A 141 5.28 -0.03 -7.73
N HIS A 142 5.99 0.48 -8.73
CA HIS A 142 5.42 1.26 -9.83
C HIS A 142 4.92 0.31 -10.93
N VAL A 143 3.60 0.23 -11.11
CA VAL A 143 2.95 -0.69 -12.05
C VAL A 143 2.60 0.01 -13.34
N VAL A 144 3.35 -0.32 -14.39
CA VAL A 144 3.08 0.02 -15.79
C VAL A 144 3.42 -1.22 -16.62
N GLY A 145 2.42 -1.84 -17.25
CA GLY A 145 2.58 -3.14 -17.90
C GLY A 145 2.82 -4.28 -16.91
N ASN A 146 3.70 -5.22 -17.28
CA ASN A 146 4.02 -6.38 -16.45
C ASN A 146 5.24 -6.11 -15.59
N VAL A 147 5.06 -6.16 -14.26
CA VAL A 147 6.12 -6.01 -13.27
C VAL A 147 6.33 -7.36 -12.58
N SER A 148 7.56 -7.88 -12.60
CA SER A 148 7.92 -9.16 -11.99
C SER A 148 9.15 -9.03 -11.09
N GLY A 149 9.44 -10.07 -10.31
CA GLY A 149 10.57 -10.07 -9.37
C GLY A 149 10.31 -9.28 -8.09
N ILE A 150 9.04 -9.09 -7.74
CA ILE A 150 8.63 -8.48 -6.48
C ILE A 150 8.65 -9.56 -5.40
N ASP A 151 9.84 -10.02 -5.01
CA ASP A 151 9.97 -11.09 -4.03
C ASP A 151 9.96 -10.54 -2.60
N ILE A 152 9.12 -11.11 -1.74
CA ILE A 152 8.94 -10.64 -0.36
C ILE A 152 9.67 -11.58 0.58
N CYS A 153 10.71 -11.09 1.25
CA CYS A 153 11.45 -11.88 2.21
C CYS A 153 10.84 -11.82 3.62
N VAL A 154 10.39 -12.96 4.14
CA VAL A 154 9.81 -13.11 5.48
C VAL A 154 10.78 -13.80 6.45
N LYS A 155 10.65 -13.50 7.74
CA LYS A 155 11.48 -14.10 8.80
C LYS A 155 10.71 -15.16 9.57
N THR A 156 11.41 -16.21 9.98
CA THR A 156 10.80 -17.30 10.78
C THR A 156 10.25 -16.77 12.09
N LEU A 157 9.04 -17.20 12.42
CA LEU A 157 8.36 -16.95 13.67
C LEU A 157 8.43 -18.21 14.52
N ARG A 158 9.03 -18.09 15.71
CA ARG A 158 9.08 -19.17 16.70
C ARG A 158 8.26 -18.75 17.91
N THR A 159 7.06 -19.29 18.00
CA THR A 159 6.18 -19.13 19.16
C THR A 159 6.23 -20.42 19.98
N ALA A 160 6.45 -20.30 21.28
CA ALA A 160 6.47 -21.42 22.21
C ALA A 160 6.07 -20.92 23.59
N GLY A 161 4.77 -20.78 23.82
CA GLY A 161 4.23 -20.30 25.08
C GLY A 161 2.73 -20.54 25.17
N VAL A 162 2.15 -20.07 26.28
CA VAL A 162 0.72 -20.24 26.60
C VAL A 162 0.02 -18.90 26.83
N GLY A 163 0.76 -17.79 26.69
CA GLY A 163 0.24 -16.47 26.98
C GLY A 163 -0.49 -15.83 25.81
N GLU A 164 -1.31 -14.84 26.14
CA GLU A 164 -2.17 -14.12 25.21
C GLU A 164 -2.08 -12.60 25.45
N ILE A 165 -1.93 -11.83 24.38
CA ILE A 165 -2.11 -10.37 24.40
C ILE A 165 -3.17 -10.02 23.38
N ALA A 166 -4.28 -9.48 23.87
CA ALA A 166 -5.44 -9.07 23.10
C ALA A 166 -5.78 -7.60 23.36
N GLY A 167 -6.43 -6.97 22.38
CA GLY A 167 -6.81 -5.57 22.46
C GLY A 167 -7.57 -5.11 21.22
N THR A 168 -7.61 -3.79 21.02
CA THR A 168 -8.24 -3.17 19.85
C THR A 168 -7.32 -2.16 19.21
N VAL A 169 -7.20 -2.18 17.89
CA VAL A 169 -6.63 -1.08 17.13
C VAL A 169 -7.75 -0.16 16.71
N TYR A 170 -7.64 1.13 17.00
CA TYR A 170 -8.67 2.12 16.70
C TYR A 170 -8.09 3.39 16.10
N GLN A 171 -8.93 4.15 15.41
CA GLN A 171 -8.52 5.44 14.87
C GLN A 171 -8.36 6.46 15.99
N ALA A 172 -7.14 6.96 16.18
CA ALA A 172 -6.84 7.99 17.16
C ALA A 172 -7.59 9.29 16.81
N PRO A 173 -8.20 9.96 17.80
CA PRO A 173 -8.91 11.22 17.57
C PRO A 173 -7.95 12.34 17.18
N LYS A 174 -8.39 13.20 16.25
CA LYS A 174 -7.58 14.26 15.63
C LYS A 174 -6.97 15.27 16.61
N ASN A 175 -7.51 15.37 17.85
CA ASN A 175 -7.15 16.39 18.85
C ASN A 175 -6.88 15.82 20.27
N GLY A 176 -6.48 14.55 20.39
CA GLY A 176 -6.12 13.98 21.71
C GLY A 176 -7.28 13.78 22.70
N SER A 177 -8.54 13.78 22.25
CA SER A 177 -9.68 13.42 23.09
C SER A 177 -9.62 11.94 23.51
N ALA A 178 -10.05 11.61 24.73
CA ALA A 178 -9.89 10.26 25.30
C ALA A 178 -10.88 9.19 24.77
N ALA A 179 -11.74 9.52 23.79
CA ALA A 179 -12.68 8.58 23.22
C ALA A 179 -12.02 7.85 22.03
N GLY A 180 -11.76 6.54 22.19
CA GLY A 180 -11.27 5.70 21.11
C GLY A 180 -12.19 5.78 19.89
N GLY A 181 -11.64 6.10 18.72
CA GLY A 181 -12.38 6.14 17.47
C GLY A 181 -12.82 4.74 17.01
N PRO A 182 -13.38 4.62 15.79
CA PRO A 182 -13.77 3.32 15.24
C PRO A 182 -12.56 2.38 15.15
N GLY A 183 -12.83 1.09 15.31
CA GLY A 183 -11.84 0.04 15.10
C GLY A 183 -11.26 0.05 13.68
N ILE A 184 -9.98 -0.28 13.55
CA ILE A 184 -9.28 -0.34 12.26
C ILE A 184 -9.00 -1.80 11.91
N SER A 185 -9.75 -2.33 10.95
CA SER A 185 -9.62 -3.70 10.47
C SER A 185 -8.42 -3.94 9.55
N GLY A 186 -7.95 -5.18 9.49
CA GLY A 186 -6.83 -5.58 8.64
C GLY A 186 -5.50 -4.93 9.02
N THR A 187 -5.34 -4.49 10.27
CA THR A 187 -4.08 -4.00 10.83
C THR A 187 -3.25 -5.19 11.26
N VAL A 188 -1.97 -5.22 10.87
CA VAL A 188 -1.03 -6.20 11.39
C VAL A 188 -0.57 -5.74 12.78
N VAL A 189 -0.77 -6.57 13.79
CA VAL A 189 -0.32 -6.30 15.15
C VAL A 189 0.73 -7.34 15.52
N CYS A 190 1.93 -6.90 15.84
CA CYS A 190 3.06 -7.76 16.19
C CYS A 190 3.43 -7.60 17.66
N ALA A 191 3.72 -8.72 18.32
CA ALA A 191 4.42 -8.77 19.60
C ALA A 191 5.92 -8.88 19.34
N LEU A 192 6.67 -7.86 19.76
CA LEU A 192 8.10 -7.75 19.52
C LEU A 192 8.89 -7.95 20.81
N SER A 193 10.06 -8.60 20.72
CA SER A 193 11.03 -8.59 21.80
C SER A 193 11.61 -7.18 21.98
N PRO A 194 11.54 -6.60 23.20
CA PRO A 194 12.08 -5.28 23.46
C PRO A 194 13.57 -5.18 23.12
N GLY A 195 13.95 -4.12 22.42
CA GLY A 195 15.33 -3.84 22.02
C GLY A 195 15.86 -4.61 20.80
N THR A 196 15.34 -5.81 20.51
CA THR A 196 15.75 -6.57 19.31
C THR A 196 14.77 -6.44 18.14
N ASN A 197 13.52 -6.01 18.42
CA ASN A 197 12.41 -5.97 17.46
C ASN A 197 12.14 -7.31 16.76
N GLN A 198 12.56 -8.43 17.35
CA GLN A 198 12.23 -9.75 16.84
C GLN A 198 10.73 -10.02 17.03
N VAL A 199 10.04 -10.42 15.96
CA VAL A 199 8.63 -10.82 16.05
C VAL A 199 8.52 -12.16 16.77
N LEU A 200 7.74 -12.19 17.84
CA LEU A 200 7.47 -13.37 18.66
C LEU A 200 6.01 -13.83 18.55
N GLY A 201 5.14 -13.02 17.96
CA GLY A 201 3.77 -13.38 17.58
C GLY A 201 3.16 -12.25 16.78
N PHE A 202 2.10 -12.53 16.03
CA PHE A 202 1.31 -11.50 15.38
C PHE A 202 -0.15 -11.94 15.27
N ASP A 203 -1.01 -10.97 15.02
CA ASP A 203 -2.38 -11.18 14.61
C ASP A 203 -2.79 -10.08 13.62
N VAL A 204 -3.91 -10.28 12.90
CA VAL A 204 -4.49 -9.32 11.98
C VAL A 204 -5.87 -8.94 12.49
N THR A 205 -6.07 -7.66 12.74
CA THR A 205 -7.31 -7.20 13.40
C THR A 205 -8.57 -7.51 12.59
N ASP A 206 -9.63 -7.89 13.28
CA ASP A 206 -10.97 -8.10 12.74
C ASP A 206 -11.67 -6.78 12.33
N ILE A 207 -12.90 -6.88 11.82
CA ILE A 207 -13.68 -5.73 11.33
C ILE A 207 -13.86 -4.62 12.38
N ASP A 208 -13.94 -4.99 13.65
CA ASP A 208 -14.10 -4.07 14.79
C ASP A 208 -12.75 -3.61 15.37
N GLY A 209 -11.64 -3.97 14.72
CA GLY A 209 -10.29 -3.65 15.16
C GLY A 209 -9.76 -4.54 16.29
N SER A 210 -10.51 -5.55 16.73
CA SER A 210 -10.06 -6.49 17.76
C SER A 210 -8.95 -7.40 17.24
N TYR A 211 -8.04 -7.82 18.12
CA TYR A 211 -6.98 -8.78 17.83
C TYR A 211 -6.62 -9.60 19.09
N SER A 212 -6.06 -10.79 18.90
CA SER A 212 -5.54 -11.69 19.95
C SER A 212 -4.28 -12.41 19.47
N ILE A 213 -3.13 -12.03 20.03
CA ILE A 213 -1.84 -12.70 19.78
C ILE A 213 -1.67 -13.81 20.82
N GLN A 214 -1.70 -15.06 20.36
CA GLN A 214 -1.65 -16.25 21.21
C GLN A 214 -0.28 -16.95 21.16
N ASN A 215 -0.09 -17.89 22.09
CA ASN A 215 1.10 -18.74 22.21
C ASN A 215 2.40 -17.96 22.48
N LEU A 216 2.27 -16.81 23.16
CA LEU A 216 3.42 -16.01 23.58
C LEU A 216 4.08 -16.62 24.81
N PRO A 217 5.42 -16.64 24.89
CA PRO A 217 6.12 -17.05 26.11
C PRO A 217 5.92 -16.01 27.23
N ALA A 218 6.27 -16.39 28.45
CA ALA A 218 6.37 -15.42 29.55
C ALA A 218 7.48 -14.39 29.25
N GLY A 219 7.23 -13.12 29.52
CA GLY A 219 8.19 -12.07 29.23
C GLY A 219 7.56 -10.70 28.99
N VAL A 220 8.40 -9.76 28.56
CA VAL A 220 8.01 -8.39 28.21
C VAL A 220 7.98 -8.27 26.69
N PHE A 221 6.95 -7.60 26.18
CA PHE A 221 6.70 -7.43 24.74
C PHE A 221 6.38 -5.98 24.41
N ASP A 222 6.95 -5.50 23.31
CA ASP A 222 6.54 -4.28 22.66
C ASP A 222 5.48 -4.61 21.61
N ILE A 223 4.24 -4.16 21.81
CA ILE A 223 3.13 -4.39 20.89
C ILE A 223 3.06 -3.25 19.89
N ALA A 224 3.24 -3.57 18.62
CA ALA A 224 3.29 -2.63 17.53
C ALA A 224 2.20 -2.94 16.51
N ALA A 225 1.42 -1.92 16.14
CA ALA A 225 0.45 -2.01 15.06
C ALA A 225 0.98 -1.31 13.79
N ASP A 226 0.73 -1.89 12.63
CA ASP A 226 1.12 -1.36 11.33
C ASP A 226 -0.03 -1.50 10.31
N LYS A 227 -0.40 -0.38 9.68
CA LYS A 227 -1.50 -0.30 8.72
C LYS A 227 -1.17 0.68 7.61
N GLU A 228 -1.44 0.29 6.37
CA GLU A 228 -1.25 1.15 5.22
C GLU A 228 -2.05 2.45 5.32
N GLY A 229 -1.37 3.56 5.08
CA GLY A 229 -1.97 4.89 5.13
C GLY A 229 -2.32 5.38 6.54
N TYR A 230 -1.69 4.83 7.58
CA TYR A 230 -1.68 5.36 8.94
C TYR A 230 -0.26 5.73 9.38
N LEU A 231 -0.10 6.74 10.21
CA LEU A 231 1.19 7.06 10.81
C LEU A 231 1.64 5.94 11.75
N PRO A 232 2.95 5.59 11.78
CA PRO A 232 3.48 4.64 12.74
C PRO A 232 3.18 5.12 14.18
N ALA A 233 2.58 4.25 14.99
CA ALA A 233 2.45 4.47 16.42
C ALA A 233 3.67 3.92 17.17
N ALA A 234 4.03 4.59 18.28
CA ALA A 234 5.01 4.07 19.21
C ALA A 234 4.50 2.74 19.80
N PRO A 235 5.33 1.68 19.86
CA PRO A 235 4.93 0.43 20.50
C PRO A 235 4.57 0.65 21.97
N LEU A 236 3.60 -0.12 22.46
CA LEU A 236 3.21 -0.14 23.87
C LEU A 236 3.74 -1.41 24.53
N GLN A 237 4.30 -1.27 25.73
CA GLN A 237 4.93 -2.39 26.43
C GLN A 237 3.95 -3.10 27.36
N TYR A 238 3.93 -4.43 27.28
CA TYR A 238 3.13 -5.30 28.15
C TYR A 238 3.97 -6.47 28.68
N THR A 239 3.63 -6.97 29.85
CA THR A 239 4.29 -8.11 30.48
C THR A 239 3.33 -9.29 30.55
N LEU A 240 3.80 -10.50 30.30
CA LEU A 240 3.10 -11.77 30.53
C LEU A 240 3.82 -12.54 31.63
N ASP A 241 3.14 -12.73 32.76
CA ASP A 241 3.69 -13.43 33.92
C ASP A 241 2.58 -14.11 34.74
N ALA A 242 2.95 -14.75 35.85
CA ALA A 242 1.99 -15.40 36.72
C ALA A 242 1.01 -14.40 37.38
N ALA A 243 1.35 -13.11 37.49
CA ALA A 243 0.50 -12.12 38.17
C ALA A 243 -0.72 -11.75 37.33
N ASN A 244 -0.63 -11.82 35.99
CA ASN A 244 -1.75 -11.63 35.09
C ASN A 244 -2.28 -12.93 34.46
N ASN A 245 -1.91 -14.08 35.03
CA ASN A 245 -2.25 -15.40 34.48
C ASN A 245 -1.84 -15.56 33.01
N TYR A 246 -0.73 -14.93 32.62
CA TYR A 246 -0.21 -14.91 31.24
C TYR A 246 -1.23 -14.34 30.23
N ALA A 247 -2.09 -13.40 30.64
CA ALA A 247 -3.09 -12.81 29.76
C ALA A 247 -3.20 -11.29 29.94
N VAL A 248 -3.23 -10.57 28.81
CA VAL A 248 -3.53 -9.13 28.76
C VAL A 248 -4.67 -8.91 27.77
N ALA A 249 -5.82 -8.39 28.22
CA ALA A 249 -7.01 -8.23 27.37
C ALA A 249 -7.27 -6.80 26.86
N ARG A 250 -6.47 -5.81 27.27
CA ARG A 250 -6.72 -4.38 27.00
C ARG A 250 -5.49 -3.68 26.41
N ALA A 251 -4.80 -4.35 25.50
CA ALA A 251 -3.64 -3.81 24.80
C ALA A 251 -4.03 -2.93 23.60
N SER A 252 -4.85 -1.90 23.81
CA SER A 252 -5.40 -1.11 22.71
C SER A 252 -4.42 -0.07 22.15
N ILE A 253 -4.35 0.07 20.82
CA ILE A 253 -3.44 0.98 20.10
C ILE A 253 -4.24 1.95 19.23
N GLY A 254 -3.97 3.24 19.41
CA GLY A 254 -4.53 4.29 18.55
C GLY A 254 -3.62 4.59 17.36
N LEU A 255 -4.15 4.48 16.13
CA LEU A 255 -3.44 4.89 14.91
C LEU A 255 -4.02 6.18 14.34
N SER A 256 -3.14 7.11 13.96
CA SER A 256 -3.55 8.35 13.28
C SER A 256 -3.51 8.15 11.76
N PRO A 257 -4.59 8.41 11.01
CA PRO A 257 -4.54 8.31 9.54
C PRO A 257 -3.45 9.21 8.96
N LEU A 258 -2.74 8.71 7.97
CA LEU A 258 -1.90 9.55 7.14
C LEU A 258 -2.83 10.40 6.28
N ILE A 259 -3.08 11.63 6.73
CA ILE A 259 -3.84 12.59 5.94
C ILE A 259 -2.93 13.07 4.82
N THR A 260 -3.02 12.41 3.66
CA THR A 260 -2.65 13.05 2.39
C THR A 260 -3.70 14.10 2.15
N LEU A 261 -3.51 15.31 2.69
CA LEU A 261 -4.28 16.45 2.21
C LEU A 261 -4.04 16.50 0.71
N GLY A 262 -5.09 16.28 -0.08
CA GLY A 262 -5.07 16.75 -1.46
C GLY A 262 -4.69 18.23 -1.36
N VAL A 263 -3.48 18.58 -1.80
CA VAL A 263 -3.01 19.95 -1.73
C VAL A 263 -3.82 20.76 -2.76
N GLY A 264 -4.98 21.25 -2.33
CA GLY A 264 -5.32 22.64 -2.55
C GLY A 264 -4.27 23.49 -1.83
N PRO A 265 -3.90 24.67 -2.36
CA PRO A 265 -2.78 25.46 -1.83
C PRO A 265 -3.10 25.92 -0.40
N GLY A 266 -2.56 25.20 0.59
CA GLY A 266 -2.73 25.48 2.01
C GLY A 266 -1.62 24.79 2.81
N LYS A 267 -0.73 25.62 3.35
CA LYS A 267 0.55 25.26 3.98
C LYS A 267 0.44 24.26 5.14
N GLY A 268 1.47 23.43 5.34
CA GLY A 268 1.78 22.94 6.69
C GLY A 268 2.54 21.63 6.90
N GLY A 269 3.19 21.04 5.90
CA GLY A 269 4.13 19.93 6.12
C GLY A 269 5.37 20.16 5.29
N ILE A 270 6.49 20.46 5.93
CA ILE A 270 7.79 20.58 5.25
C ILE A 270 8.21 19.16 4.83
N PRO A 271 8.28 18.85 3.53
CA PRO A 271 8.82 17.59 3.08
C PRO A 271 10.29 17.51 3.51
N ARG A 272 10.73 16.36 4.03
CA ARG A 272 12.12 16.18 4.53
C ARG A 272 13.10 15.72 3.44
N GLU A 273 12.60 15.36 2.26
CA GLU A 273 13.39 14.74 1.20
C GLU A 273 13.25 15.52 -0.11
N PHE A 274 14.33 15.53 -0.90
CA PHE A 274 14.30 16.07 -2.26
C PHE A 274 13.71 15.04 -3.22
N ALA A 275 12.82 15.45 -4.10
CA ALA A 275 12.26 14.57 -5.13
C ALA A 275 11.94 15.34 -6.40
N LEU A 276 12.13 14.71 -7.56
CA LEU A 276 11.59 15.18 -8.84
C LEU A 276 10.45 14.24 -9.23
N GLY A 277 9.28 14.79 -9.53
CA GLY A 277 8.14 14.05 -10.04
C GLY A 277 8.20 13.94 -11.55
N GLN A 278 7.56 12.90 -12.10
CA GLN A 278 7.35 12.81 -13.54
C GLN A 278 6.43 13.95 -14.00
N ASN A 279 6.70 14.53 -15.16
CA ASN A 279 5.86 15.57 -15.75
C ASN A 279 4.49 14.96 -16.12
N TYR A 280 3.42 15.72 -15.91
CA TYR A 280 2.07 15.29 -16.29
C TYR A 280 1.34 16.43 -17.03
N PRO A 281 0.70 16.13 -18.18
CA PRO A 281 0.71 14.84 -18.90
C PRO A 281 2.10 14.47 -19.44
N ASN A 282 2.34 13.19 -19.78
CA ASN A 282 3.48 12.70 -20.56
C ASN A 282 3.08 11.40 -21.29
N PRO A 283 3.06 11.35 -22.64
CA PRO A 283 3.40 12.45 -23.55
C PRO A 283 2.46 13.66 -23.41
N PHE A 284 2.94 14.86 -23.74
CA PHE A 284 2.21 16.12 -23.54
C PHE A 284 2.06 16.94 -24.84
N ASN A 285 1.04 17.79 -24.91
CA ASN A 285 0.76 18.68 -26.05
C ASN A 285 0.08 19.99 -25.61
N PRO A 286 0.68 21.17 -25.87
CA PRO A 286 2.11 21.45 -25.79
C PRO A 286 2.55 21.74 -24.33
N THR A 287 1.64 21.64 -23.36
CA THR A 287 1.89 22.03 -21.97
C THR A 287 1.97 20.82 -21.04
N THR A 288 2.92 20.84 -20.11
CA THR A 288 3.05 19.83 -19.04
C THR A 288 3.38 20.49 -17.71
N THR A 289 3.03 19.84 -16.60
CA THR A 289 3.40 20.29 -15.26
C THR A 289 4.47 19.38 -14.69
N ILE A 290 5.59 19.96 -14.28
CA ILE A 290 6.66 19.27 -13.55
C ILE A 290 6.48 19.57 -12.06
N SER A 291 6.38 18.53 -11.25
CA SER A 291 6.34 18.63 -9.79
C SER A 291 7.70 18.29 -9.19
N TYR A 292 8.10 18.98 -8.14
CA TYR A 292 9.34 18.70 -7.42
C TYR A 292 9.23 19.12 -5.95
N VAL A 293 10.09 18.54 -5.12
CA VAL A 293 10.09 18.69 -3.66
C VAL A 293 11.47 19.14 -3.21
N ILE A 294 11.49 20.14 -2.33
CA ILE A 294 12.70 20.69 -1.72
C ILE A 294 12.68 20.32 -0.23
N GLY A 295 13.68 19.56 0.22
CA GLY A 295 13.77 19.09 1.61
C GLY A 295 14.34 20.11 2.59
N GLN A 296 15.19 21.01 2.11
CA GLN A 296 15.85 22.06 2.88
C GLN A 296 16.11 23.30 2.00
N PRO A 297 16.26 24.52 2.58
CA PRO A 297 16.51 25.72 1.80
C PRO A 297 17.73 25.56 0.88
N SER A 298 17.55 25.73 -0.43
CA SER A 298 18.62 25.53 -1.40
C SER A 298 18.41 26.33 -2.68
N LEU A 299 19.51 26.75 -3.31
CA LEU A 299 19.48 27.26 -4.68
C LEU A 299 19.04 26.12 -5.60
N THR A 300 17.85 26.26 -6.16
CA THR A 300 17.20 25.24 -6.98
C THR A 300 17.20 25.69 -8.43
N THR A 301 17.76 24.87 -9.32
CA THR A 301 17.67 25.06 -10.77
C THR A 301 16.93 23.91 -11.42
N LEU A 302 15.92 24.22 -12.22
CA LEU A 302 15.20 23.24 -13.05
C LEU A 302 15.33 23.66 -14.51
N LYS A 303 16.02 22.84 -15.30
CA LYS A 303 16.32 23.11 -16.71
C LYS A 303 15.81 21.98 -17.59
N VAL A 304 15.37 22.34 -18.79
CA VAL A 304 14.96 21.41 -19.85
C VAL A 304 16.06 21.37 -20.90
N TYR A 305 16.33 20.16 -21.40
CA TYR A 305 17.36 19.85 -22.37
C TYR A 305 16.76 19.09 -23.56
N ASP A 306 17.28 19.36 -24.75
CA ASP A 306 17.01 18.52 -25.92
C ASP A 306 17.83 17.22 -25.91
N ILE A 307 17.64 16.36 -26.92
CA ILE A 307 18.34 15.09 -27.05
C ILE A 307 19.86 15.24 -27.23
N LEU A 308 20.33 16.41 -27.63
CA LEU A 308 21.76 16.75 -27.77
C LEU A 308 22.35 17.31 -26.46
N GLY A 309 21.55 17.40 -25.40
CA GLY A 309 21.97 17.94 -24.11
C GLY A 309 22.07 19.47 -24.07
N ARG A 310 21.51 20.18 -25.05
CA ARG A 310 21.47 21.65 -25.03
C ARG A 310 20.31 22.11 -24.15
N VAL A 311 20.58 23.10 -23.29
CA VAL A 311 19.52 23.72 -22.46
C VAL A 311 18.58 24.50 -23.38
N VAL A 312 17.32 24.09 -23.42
CA VAL A 312 16.28 24.74 -24.22
C VAL A 312 15.37 25.64 -23.37
N ALA A 313 15.23 25.36 -22.08
CA ALA A 313 14.51 26.22 -21.15
C ALA A 313 15.08 26.15 -19.73
N THR A 314 15.02 27.26 -19.00
CA THR A 314 15.25 27.29 -17.54
C THR A 314 13.94 27.67 -16.87
N LEU A 315 13.33 26.72 -16.18
CA LEU A 315 12.00 26.87 -15.58
C LEU A 315 12.08 27.43 -14.15
N VAL A 316 13.18 27.15 -13.44
CA VAL A 316 13.43 27.60 -12.07
C VAL A 316 14.91 27.89 -11.93
N ASN A 317 15.25 29.01 -11.29
CA ASN A 317 16.62 29.37 -10.91
C ASN A 317 16.60 30.34 -9.73
N GLU A 318 16.21 29.85 -8.55
CA GLU A 318 16.06 30.69 -7.36
C GLU A 318 16.25 29.87 -6.07
N VAL A 319 16.44 30.56 -4.95
CA VAL A 319 16.48 29.91 -3.64
C VAL A 319 15.05 29.51 -3.24
N LYS A 320 14.83 28.21 -3.07
CA LYS A 320 13.55 27.66 -2.63
C LYS A 320 13.60 27.26 -1.17
N ALA A 321 12.53 27.58 -0.44
CA ALA A 321 12.31 27.06 0.91
C ALA A 321 11.89 25.58 0.84
N PRO A 322 11.87 24.87 1.97
CA PRO A 322 11.37 23.50 1.99
C PRO A 322 9.89 23.46 1.64
N GLY A 323 9.51 22.57 0.72
CA GLY A 323 8.14 22.51 0.21
C GLY A 323 8.00 21.77 -1.11
N SER A 324 6.75 21.55 -1.51
CA SER A 324 6.39 21.00 -2.81
C SER A 324 6.06 22.12 -3.78
N TYR A 325 6.60 22.02 -4.99
CA TYR A 325 6.48 23.02 -6.03
C TYR A 325 5.97 22.38 -7.32
N ARG A 326 5.30 23.19 -8.14
CA ARG A 326 4.89 22.84 -9.50
C ARG A 326 5.32 23.95 -10.43
N VAL A 327 5.86 23.59 -11.58
CA VAL A 327 6.13 24.54 -12.66
C VAL A 327 5.50 24.00 -13.94
N SER A 328 4.83 24.88 -14.67
CA SER A 328 4.31 24.55 -15.99
C SER A 328 5.39 24.84 -17.02
N TRP A 329 5.55 23.93 -17.98
CA TRP A 329 6.33 24.18 -19.19
C TRP A 329 5.39 24.15 -20.39
N ASP A 330 5.31 25.28 -21.08
CA ASP A 330 4.67 25.40 -22.39
C ASP A 330 5.75 25.24 -23.46
N ALA A 331 5.63 24.18 -24.25
CA ALA A 331 6.57 23.83 -25.30
C ALA A 331 6.02 24.10 -26.71
N ALA A 332 5.06 25.03 -26.86
CA ALA A 332 4.41 25.30 -28.14
C ALA A 332 5.37 25.63 -29.30
N ASP A 333 6.52 26.25 -28.98
CA ASP A 333 7.55 26.68 -29.94
C ASP A 333 8.68 25.64 -30.13
N TYR A 334 8.55 24.45 -29.56
CA TYR A 334 9.56 23.39 -29.63
C TYR A 334 9.08 22.21 -30.48
N PRO A 335 9.97 21.53 -31.23
CA PRO A 335 9.60 20.40 -32.07
C PRO A 335 9.17 19.18 -31.25
N SER A 336 8.23 18.38 -31.76
CA SER A 336 7.88 17.07 -31.19
C SER A 336 9.13 16.19 -31.03
N GLY A 337 9.24 15.49 -29.91
CA GLY A 337 10.42 14.69 -29.62
C GLY A 337 10.64 14.43 -28.14
N VAL A 338 11.78 13.80 -27.84
CA VAL A 338 12.18 13.49 -26.47
C VAL A 338 13.00 14.65 -25.91
N TYR A 339 12.59 15.09 -24.73
CA TYR A 339 13.30 16.07 -23.92
C TYR A 339 13.68 15.44 -22.58
N THR A 340 14.70 16.00 -21.94
CA THR A 340 15.03 15.66 -20.56
C THR A 340 14.95 16.92 -19.71
N TYR A 341 14.62 16.77 -18.44
CA TYR A 341 14.69 17.88 -17.49
C TYR A 341 15.44 17.44 -16.25
N ARG A 342 16.25 18.36 -15.74
CA ARG A 342 17.11 18.15 -14.58
C ARG A 342 16.81 19.18 -13.52
N VAL A 343 16.57 18.70 -12.29
CA VAL A 343 16.58 19.54 -11.10
C VAL A 343 17.96 19.43 -10.43
N GLN A 344 18.46 20.55 -9.91
CA GLN A 344 19.62 20.61 -9.04
C GLN A 344 19.24 21.45 -7.83
N ALA A 345 19.40 20.91 -6.61
CA ALA A 345 19.10 21.61 -5.37
C ALA A 345 20.19 21.29 -4.34
N GLY A 346 21.16 22.20 -4.19
CA GLY A 346 22.38 21.93 -3.41
C GLY A 346 23.14 20.71 -3.97
N LYS A 347 23.31 19.65 -3.15
CA LYS A 347 23.96 18.39 -3.56
C LYS A 347 23.04 17.42 -4.30
N PHE A 348 21.72 17.63 -4.25
CA PHE A 348 20.75 16.78 -4.93
C PHE A 348 20.67 17.11 -6.41
N ALA A 349 20.63 16.08 -7.25
CA ALA A 349 20.39 16.18 -8.67
C ALA A 349 19.54 14.99 -9.12
N ASP A 350 18.48 15.24 -9.89
CA ASP A 350 17.68 14.18 -10.52
C ASP A 350 17.30 14.61 -11.94
N VAL A 351 17.15 13.63 -12.83
CA VAL A 351 16.89 13.79 -14.25
C VAL A 351 15.76 12.88 -14.69
N LYS A 352 14.80 13.43 -15.42
CA LYS A 352 13.69 12.66 -15.99
C LYS A 352 13.47 12.99 -17.47
N LYS A 353 12.82 12.06 -18.16
CA LYS A 353 12.54 12.13 -19.60
C LYS A 353 11.06 12.46 -19.84
N MET A 354 10.80 13.29 -20.85
CA MET A 354 9.46 13.65 -21.29
C MET A 354 9.33 13.64 -22.81
N ILE A 355 8.14 13.35 -23.30
CA ILE A 355 7.84 13.23 -24.73
C ILE A 355 6.84 14.32 -25.10
N LEU A 356 7.26 15.26 -25.96
CA LEU A 356 6.38 16.25 -26.57
C LEU A 356 5.75 15.63 -27.82
N MET A 357 4.42 15.56 -27.86
CA MET A 357 3.67 15.19 -29.05
C MET A 357 2.86 16.38 -29.50
N ARG A 358 2.89 16.67 -30.80
CA ARG A 358 2.05 17.68 -31.42
C ARG A 358 1.28 17.07 -32.58
#